data_AF-A0A535ACN3-F1
#
_entry.id   AF-A0A535ACN3-F1
#
_cell.length_a   1.000
_cell.length_b   1.000
_cell.length_c   1.000
_cell.angle_alpha   90.00
_cell.angle_beta   90.00
_cell.angle_gamma   90.00
#
_symmetry.space_group_name_H-M   'P 1'
#
loop_
_entity.id
_entity.type
_entity.pdbx_description
1 polymer ?
#
loop_
_entity_poly.entity_id
_entity_poly.type
_entity_poly.pdbx_seq_one_letter_code
_entity_poly.pdbx_strand_id
1 'polypeptide(L)'
;MLLVPLFAGRASAVDVAACGQLVPAGQVGVLQADLDCGGDEAAGACLTEAAAACASDPGCMDAACGGVLLRDGSTLEMNGHTVANGVVVCPLFHSRCSVVGPGTIIGGYGLTALGRKLDASGGLDVHGGEVGIANYKGKVILQDATVSGVANWGIQAYRGLRATNVTSNNNEIGILVYNGSFIGSGITANDNRGTGVLVAAGRLVSSPSGGRCSSIRRAITVSGVSAARTDRPFAEQPSYPGTEALGLPRHAVHDLHDVERLDLVLEVLRLDAVGEHRHAERA
;
A
#
# COMPACT_ATOMS: atom_id res chain seq x y z
N MET A 1 -11.48 -27.10 44.18
CA MET A 1 -10.55 -26.91 43.04
C MET A 1 -11.39 -26.84 41.77
N LEU A 2 -11.51 -25.65 41.17
CA LEU A 2 -12.26 -25.41 39.94
C LEU A 2 -11.30 -25.63 38.75
N LEU A 3 -11.52 -26.65 37.93
CA LEU A 3 -10.76 -26.90 36.71
C LEU A 3 -11.30 -25.97 35.62
N VAL A 4 -10.51 -24.97 35.24
CA VAL A 4 -10.78 -24.12 34.07
C VAL A 4 -10.17 -24.83 32.84
N PRO A 5 -10.98 -25.31 31.89
CA PRO A 5 -10.44 -25.86 30.65
C PRO A 5 -9.87 -24.71 29.81
N LEU A 6 -8.55 -24.66 29.68
CA LEU A 6 -7.86 -23.85 28.67
C LEU A 6 -8.12 -24.48 27.30
N PHE A 7 -9.09 -23.95 26.56
CA PHE A 7 -9.21 -24.20 25.13
C PHE A 7 -8.05 -23.47 24.42
N ALA A 8 -6.91 -24.14 24.28
CA ALA A 8 -5.86 -23.72 23.36
C ALA A 8 -6.39 -23.94 21.94
N GLY A 9 -6.92 -22.88 21.32
CA GLY A 9 -7.25 -22.91 19.90
C GLY A 9 -5.97 -23.25 19.12
N ARG A 10 -6.01 -24.33 18.33
CA ARG A 10 -4.92 -24.63 17.39
C ARG A 10 -4.87 -23.49 16.38
N ALA A 11 -3.83 -22.66 16.44
CA ALA A 11 -3.48 -21.83 15.30
C ALA A 11 -3.06 -22.80 14.19
N SER A 12 -3.95 -23.01 13.22
CA SER A 12 -3.62 -23.78 12.02
C SER A 12 -2.84 -22.85 11.11
N ALA A 13 -1.59 -23.18 10.85
CA ALA A 13 -0.83 -22.59 9.77
C ALA A 13 -1.17 -23.35 8.47
N VAL A 14 -1.33 -22.64 7.37
CA VAL A 14 -1.52 -23.21 6.03
C VAL A 14 -0.29 -22.92 5.21
N ASP A 15 0.21 -23.92 4.49
CA ASP A 15 1.34 -23.76 3.59
C ASP A 15 0.91 -23.01 2.32
N VAL A 16 1.55 -21.88 2.05
CA VAL A 16 1.39 -21.11 0.82
C VAL A 16 2.59 -21.40 -0.07
N ALA A 17 2.36 -22.08 -1.18
CA ALA A 17 3.39 -22.58 -2.09
C ALA A 17 3.08 -22.30 -3.56
N ALA A 18 1.98 -21.63 -3.87
CA ALA A 18 1.62 -21.26 -5.24
C ALA A 18 0.87 -19.92 -5.30
N CYS A 19 0.95 -19.24 -6.45
CA CYS A 19 0.10 -18.09 -6.76
C CYS A 19 -1.37 -18.55 -6.90
N GLY A 20 -2.31 -17.65 -6.65
CA GLY A 20 -3.75 -17.90 -6.64
C GLY A 20 -4.28 -18.45 -5.30
N GLN A 21 -3.39 -18.96 -4.44
CA GLN A 21 -3.78 -19.52 -3.15
C GLN A 21 -4.33 -18.47 -2.20
N LEU A 22 -5.25 -18.92 -1.35
CA LEU A 22 -5.89 -18.12 -0.32
C LEU A 22 -5.42 -18.55 1.07
N VAL A 23 -5.15 -17.56 1.91
CA VAL A 23 -5.05 -17.77 3.36
C VAL A 23 -6.45 -17.73 3.95
N PRO A 24 -6.94 -18.82 4.59
CA PRO A 24 -8.28 -18.86 5.14
C PRO A 24 -8.54 -17.79 6.21
N ALA A 25 -9.81 -17.44 6.39
CA ALA A 25 -10.21 -16.40 7.33
C ALA A 25 -9.73 -16.72 8.76
N GLY A 26 -9.10 -15.74 9.42
CA GLY A 26 -8.56 -15.87 10.77
C GLY A 26 -7.35 -16.79 10.92
N GLN A 27 -6.82 -17.35 9.84
CA GLN A 27 -5.68 -18.28 9.88
C GLN A 27 -4.35 -17.61 9.53
N VAL A 28 -3.27 -18.32 9.82
CA VAL A 28 -1.93 -17.95 9.40
C VAL A 28 -1.58 -18.76 8.15
N GLY A 29 -1.17 -18.10 7.08
CA GLY A 29 -0.53 -18.72 5.94
C GLY A 29 0.98 -18.51 6.06
N VAL A 30 1.78 -19.55 5.85
CA VAL A 30 3.24 -19.45 5.86
C VAL A 30 3.73 -19.69 4.44
N LEU A 31 4.48 -18.74 3.89
CA LEU A 31 5.08 -18.90 2.57
C LEU A 31 6.21 -19.94 2.66
N GLN A 32 6.13 -20.97 1.81
CA GLN A 32 7.06 -22.11 1.81
C GLN A 32 8.06 -22.08 0.65
N ALA A 33 7.84 -21.19 -0.32
CA ALA A 33 8.67 -21.05 -1.49
C ALA A 33 8.58 -19.63 -2.04
N ASP A 34 9.59 -19.21 -2.79
CA ASP A 34 9.49 -17.99 -3.58
C ASP A 34 8.46 -18.19 -4.69
N LEU A 35 7.60 -17.21 -4.88
CA LEU A 35 6.55 -17.23 -5.90
C LEU A 35 6.89 -16.23 -6.99
N ASP A 36 6.76 -16.63 -8.25
CA ASP A 36 6.77 -15.72 -9.41
C ASP A 36 5.42 -15.84 -10.11
N CYS A 37 4.62 -14.77 -10.04
CA CYS A 37 3.20 -14.81 -10.34
C CYS A 37 2.82 -14.24 -11.72
N GLY A 38 3.79 -14.03 -12.61
CA GLY A 38 3.53 -13.87 -14.03
C GLY A 38 3.20 -12.44 -14.52
N GLY A 39 3.41 -11.42 -13.70
CA GLY A 39 3.39 -10.01 -14.12
C GLY A 39 2.09 -9.25 -13.80
N ASP A 40 2.04 -7.99 -14.21
CA ASP A 40 0.99 -7.04 -13.83
C ASP A 40 -0.42 -7.49 -14.28
N GLU A 41 -0.55 -8.09 -15.46
CA GLU A 41 -1.84 -8.63 -15.95
C GLU A 41 -2.38 -9.73 -15.01
N ALA A 42 -1.51 -10.65 -14.58
CA ALA A 42 -1.88 -11.71 -13.67
C ALA A 42 -2.19 -11.16 -12.27
N ALA A 43 -1.43 -10.18 -11.80
CA ALA A 43 -1.67 -9.51 -10.54
C ALA A 43 -3.01 -8.73 -10.53
N GLY A 44 -3.37 -8.10 -11.64
CA GLY A 44 -4.64 -7.40 -11.82
C GLY A 44 -5.86 -8.32 -11.66
N ALA A 45 -5.74 -9.60 -12.03
CA ALA A 45 -6.81 -10.59 -11.83
C ALA A 45 -7.20 -10.76 -10.35
N CYS A 46 -6.28 -10.47 -9.41
CA CYS A 46 -6.54 -10.56 -7.97
C CYS A 46 -7.40 -9.41 -7.42
N LEU A 47 -7.64 -8.36 -8.22
CA LEU A 47 -8.43 -7.18 -7.86
C LEU A 47 -9.82 -7.18 -8.52
N THR A 48 -10.21 -8.29 -9.15
CA THR A 48 -11.49 -8.45 -9.83
C THR A 48 -12.61 -8.87 -8.88
N GLU A 49 -13.87 -8.67 -9.30
CA GLU A 49 -15.05 -9.15 -8.58
C GLU A 49 -15.04 -10.68 -8.40
N ALA A 50 -14.54 -11.43 -9.38
CA ALA A 50 -14.42 -12.89 -9.29
C ALA A 50 -13.46 -13.32 -8.18
N ALA A 51 -12.30 -12.66 -8.06
CA ALA A 51 -11.36 -12.90 -6.97
C ALA A 51 -11.98 -12.53 -5.60
N ALA A 52 -12.72 -11.42 -5.52
CA ALA A 52 -13.43 -11.03 -4.31
C ALA A 52 -14.54 -12.01 -3.91
N ALA A 53 -15.28 -12.56 -4.89
CA ALA A 53 -16.28 -13.59 -4.67
C ALA A 53 -15.64 -14.88 -4.12
N CYS A 54 -14.55 -15.35 -4.73
CA CYS A 54 -13.77 -16.48 -4.21
C CYS A 54 -13.22 -16.22 -2.80
N ALA A 55 -12.73 -15.00 -2.53
CA ALA A 55 -12.25 -14.63 -1.20
C ALA A 55 -13.37 -14.65 -0.15
N SER A 56 -14.63 -14.44 -0.55
CA SER A 56 -15.80 -14.47 0.33
C SER A 56 -16.36 -15.88 0.55
N ASP A 57 -16.17 -16.80 -0.40
CA ASP A 57 -16.63 -18.20 -0.30
C ASP A 57 -15.61 -19.07 0.45
N PRO A 58 -15.91 -19.59 1.66
CA PRO A 58 -14.99 -20.46 2.41
C PRO A 58 -14.57 -21.72 1.65
N GLY A 59 -15.39 -22.21 0.71
CA GLY A 59 -15.14 -23.39 -0.11
C GLY A 59 -14.19 -23.15 -1.28
N CYS A 60 -13.96 -21.89 -1.67
CA CYS A 60 -12.99 -21.57 -2.70
C CYS A 60 -11.56 -21.74 -2.17
N MET A 61 -10.70 -22.42 -2.93
CA MET A 61 -9.31 -22.71 -2.53
C MET A 61 -8.26 -22.07 -3.43
N ASP A 62 -8.67 -21.58 -4.60
CA ASP A 62 -7.81 -20.91 -5.57
C ASP A 62 -8.62 -19.85 -6.33
N ALA A 63 -8.14 -18.61 -6.33
CA ALA A 63 -8.77 -17.50 -7.04
C ALA A 63 -8.27 -17.33 -8.48
N ALA A 64 -7.37 -18.21 -8.93
CA ALA A 64 -6.75 -18.23 -10.25
C ALA A 64 -6.15 -16.86 -10.64
N CYS A 65 -5.39 -16.25 -9.72
CA CYS A 65 -4.81 -14.93 -9.90
C CYS A 65 -3.30 -14.92 -9.62
N GLY A 66 -2.59 -13.94 -10.16
CA GLY A 66 -1.14 -13.76 -10.00
C GLY A 66 -0.77 -13.18 -8.65
N GLY A 67 -1.05 -13.87 -7.56
CA GLY A 67 -0.78 -13.37 -6.22
C GLY A 67 -1.16 -14.29 -5.07
N VAL A 68 -1.19 -13.76 -3.84
CA VAL A 68 -1.68 -14.45 -2.65
C VAL A 68 -2.83 -13.64 -2.05
N LEU A 69 -3.97 -14.28 -1.79
CA LEU A 69 -5.15 -13.61 -1.26
C LEU A 69 -5.32 -13.88 0.23
N LEU A 70 -5.62 -12.83 0.97
CA LEU A 70 -5.79 -12.85 2.42
C LEU A 70 -7.26 -12.63 2.76
N ARG A 71 -7.93 -13.63 3.32
CA ARG A 71 -9.31 -13.49 3.82
C ARG A 71 -9.36 -12.69 5.12
N ASP A 72 -10.57 -12.34 5.57
CA ASP A 72 -10.73 -11.55 6.80
C ASP A 72 -10.05 -12.20 8.01
N GLY A 73 -9.30 -11.40 8.75
CA GLY A 73 -8.55 -11.77 9.93
C GLY A 73 -7.31 -12.62 9.66
N SER A 74 -6.98 -12.92 8.40
CA SER A 74 -5.83 -13.77 8.08
C SER A 74 -4.49 -13.03 8.19
N THR A 75 -3.43 -13.81 8.41
CA THR A 75 -2.05 -13.35 8.44
C THR A 75 -1.23 -14.14 7.42
N LEU A 76 -0.42 -13.48 6.61
CA LEU A 76 0.61 -14.13 5.81
C LEU A 76 1.97 -13.91 6.45
N GLU A 77 2.65 -15.00 6.81
CA GLU A 77 4.06 -14.99 7.20
C GLU A 77 4.91 -15.23 5.95
N MET A 78 5.71 -14.24 5.58
CA MET A 78 6.58 -14.29 4.42
C MET A 78 7.78 -15.21 4.63
N ASN A 79 8.18 -15.46 5.88
CA ASN A 79 9.21 -16.44 6.26
C ASN A 79 10.55 -16.32 5.47
N GLY A 80 10.93 -15.10 5.10
CA GLY A 80 12.13 -14.79 4.32
C GLY A 80 11.99 -14.99 2.81
N HIS A 81 10.83 -15.43 2.33
CA HIS A 81 10.56 -15.69 0.92
C HIS A 81 10.13 -14.45 0.14
N THR A 82 10.10 -14.59 -1.19
CA THR A 82 9.74 -13.56 -2.15
C THR A 82 8.40 -13.85 -2.82
N VAL A 83 7.57 -12.83 -3.00
CA VAL A 83 6.46 -12.82 -3.97
C VAL A 83 6.80 -11.85 -5.09
N ALA A 84 7.14 -12.37 -6.26
CA ALA A 84 7.56 -11.62 -7.43
C ALA A 84 6.45 -11.54 -8.49
N ASN A 85 6.44 -10.42 -9.22
CA ASN A 85 5.58 -10.18 -10.38
C ASN A 85 4.11 -10.50 -10.10
N GLY A 86 3.62 -10.11 -8.92
CA GLY A 86 2.31 -10.48 -8.42
C GLY A 86 1.75 -9.46 -7.44
N VAL A 87 0.81 -9.90 -6.61
CA VAL A 87 0.27 -9.07 -5.53
C VAL A 87 -0.03 -9.91 -4.29
N VAL A 88 0.26 -9.37 -3.11
CA VAL A 88 -0.35 -9.86 -1.87
C VAL A 88 -1.56 -8.98 -1.60
N VAL A 89 -2.76 -9.57 -1.63
CA VAL A 89 -4.02 -8.80 -1.62
C VAL A 89 -4.91 -9.15 -0.44
N CYS A 90 -5.50 -8.13 0.18
CA CYS A 90 -6.59 -8.22 1.13
C CYS A 90 -7.87 -7.65 0.48
N PRO A 91 -8.65 -8.46 -0.26
CA PRO A 91 -9.56 -7.96 -1.30
C PRO A 91 -10.93 -7.50 -0.77
N LEU A 92 -11.33 -7.83 0.46
CA LEU A 92 -12.69 -7.56 0.94
C LEU A 92 -12.80 -6.20 1.65
N PHE A 93 -13.84 -5.42 1.35
CA PHE A 93 -14.02 -4.08 1.94
C PHE A 93 -14.14 -4.05 3.47
N HIS A 94 -14.56 -5.16 4.07
CA HIS A 94 -14.71 -5.27 5.52
C HIS A 94 -13.56 -6.00 6.20
N SER A 95 -12.61 -6.54 5.43
CA SER A 95 -11.57 -7.39 6.01
C SER A 95 -10.53 -6.61 6.78
N ARG A 96 -9.82 -7.33 7.64
CA ARG A 96 -8.56 -6.95 8.27
C ARG A 96 -7.56 -8.03 7.91
N CYS A 97 -6.41 -7.68 7.36
CA CYS A 97 -5.37 -8.66 7.06
C CYS A 97 -4.02 -8.20 7.59
N SER A 98 -3.14 -9.16 7.81
CA SER A 98 -1.78 -8.91 8.28
C SER A 98 -0.75 -9.58 7.38
N VAL A 99 0.40 -8.95 7.19
CA VAL A 99 1.57 -9.54 6.53
C VAL A 99 2.78 -9.37 7.43
N VAL A 100 3.47 -10.46 7.72
CA VAL A 100 4.59 -10.50 8.66
C VAL A 100 5.83 -10.98 7.94
N GLY A 101 6.87 -10.16 7.95
CA GLY A 101 8.20 -10.46 7.43
C GLY A 101 9.05 -11.32 8.38
N PRO A 102 10.33 -11.55 8.02
CA PRO A 102 11.01 -10.91 6.89
C PRO A 102 10.54 -11.46 5.55
N GLY A 103 10.74 -10.73 4.46
CA GLY A 103 10.47 -11.19 3.11
C GLY A 103 10.35 -10.05 2.10
N THR A 104 10.27 -10.41 0.82
CA THR A 104 10.29 -9.44 -0.28
C THR A 104 9.02 -9.54 -1.13
N ILE A 105 8.47 -8.41 -1.55
CA ILE A 105 7.44 -8.34 -2.60
C ILE A 105 8.01 -7.47 -3.72
N ILE A 106 8.16 -8.01 -4.92
CA ILE A 106 8.83 -7.33 -6.03
C ILE A 106 7.98 -7.29 -7.30
N GLY A 107 7.86 -6.11 -7.91
CA GLY A 107 7.04 -5.93 -9.12
C GLY A 107 5.54 -5.96 -8.84
N GLY A 108 4.70 -5.95 -9.89
CA GLY A 108 3.25 -6.06 -9.74
C GLY A 108 2.61 -4.92 -8.95
N TYR A 109 1.63 -5.26 -8.12
CA TYR A 109 0.85 -4.34 -7.28
C TYR A 109 1.22 -4.41 -5.78
N GLY A 110 2.41 -4.94 -5.47
CA GLY A 110 2.97 -4.95 -4.12
C GLY A 110 2.04 -5.60 -3.08
N LEU A 111 1.81 -4.89 -1.98
CA LEU A 111 0.87 -5.26 -0.92
C LEU A 111 -0.34 -4.33 -0.96
N THR A 112 -1.48 -4.87 -1.41
CA THR A 112 -2.69 -4.09 -1.64
C THR A 112 -3.84 -4.54 -0.75
N ALA A 113 -4.58 -3.60 -0.16
CA ALA A 113 -5.75 -3.88 0.64
C ALA A 113 -6.93 -2.98 0.25
N LEU A 114 -8.12 -3.58 0.22
CA LEU A 114 -9.40 -2.88 0.07
C LEU A 114 -10.19 -2.82 1.40
N GLY A 115 -9.69 -3.51 2.43
CA GLY A 115 -10.36 -3.68 3.72
C GLY A 115 -10.25 -2.53 4.71
N ARG A 116 -10.81 -2.74 5.91
CA ARG A 116 -10.83 -1.77 7.02
C ARG A 116 -9.46 -1.52 7.64
N LYS A 117 -8.58 -2.53 7.61
CA LYS A 117 -7.26 -2.46 8.23
C LYS A 117 -6.25 -3.34 7.49
N LEU A 118 -5.07 -2.80 7.27
CA LEU A 118 -3.88 -3.55 6.86
C LEU A 118 -2.81 -3.38 7.94
N ASP A 119 -2.29 -4.48 8.46
CA ASP A 119 -1.09 -4.48 9.30
C ASP A 119 0.06 -5.12 8.51
N ALA A 120 1.23 -4.49 8.46
CA ALA A 120 2.43 -5.12 7.94
C ALA A 120 3.62 -4.87 8.85
N SER A 121 4.40 -5.90 9.15
CA SER A 121 5.50 -5.78 10.11
C SER A 121 6.65 -6.74 9.84
N GLY A 122 7.79 -6.55 10.52
CA GLY A 122 8.78 -7.62 10.70
C GLY A 122 9.87 -7.71 9.64
N GLY A 123 10.23 -6.59 8.99
CA GLY A 123 11.29 -6.56 7.99
C GLY A 123 10.79 -6.89 6.58
N LEU A 124 9.70 -6.26 6.16
CA LEU A 124 9.17 -6.41 4.80
C LEU A 124 9.88 -5.44 3.84
N ASP A 125 10.33 -5.93 2.69
CA ASP A 125 10.88 -5.12 1.61
C ASP A 125 9.97 -5.18 0.39
N VAL A 126 9.38 -4.06 -0.01
CA VAL A 126 8.47 -3.97 -1.15
C VAL A 126 9.09 -3.05 -2.19
N HIS A 127 9.45 -3.58 -3.37
CA HIS A 127 10.15 -2.75 -4.34
C HIS A 127 9.90 -3.09 -5.79
N GLY A 128 10.04 -2.10 -6.66
CA GLY A 128 9.64 -2.24 -8.06
C GLY A 128 8.12 -2.43 -8.22
N GLY A 129 7.64 -2.38 -9.45
CA GLY A 129 6.21 -2.49 -9.75
C GLY A 129 5.48 -1.16 -9.72
N GLU A 130 4.15 -1.23 -9.80
CA GLU A 130 3.28 -0.07 -9.95
C GLU A 130 2.98 0.60 -8.60
N VAL A 131 2.70 -0.21 -7.57
CA VAL A 131 2.29 0.23 -6.23
C VAL A 131 3.10 -0.52 -5.17
N GLY A 132 3.50 0.20 -4.10
CA GLY A 132 4.18 -0.42 -2.96
C GLY A 132 3.21 -1.05 -1.96
N ILE A 133 2.89 -0.33 -0.88
CA ILE A 133 1.94 -0.76 0.14
C ILE A 133 0.73 0.19 0.15
N ALA A 134 -0.44 -0.32 -0.23
CA ALA A 134 -1.64 0.50 -0.33
C ALA A 134 -2.82 -0.09 0.44
N ASN A 135 -3.51 0.77 1.20
CA ASN A 135 -4.88 0.49 1.63
C ASN A 135 -5.82 1.61 1.18
N TYR A 136 -6.70 1.28 0.24
CA TYR A 136 -7.58 2.22 -0.45
C TYR A 136 -8.81 2.66 0.36
N LYS A 137 -9.13 1.99 1.47
CA LYS A 137 -10.35 2.28 2.26
C LYS A 137 -10.11 2.38 3.76
N GLY A 138 -9.08 1.71 4.26
CA GLY A 138 -8.86 1.46 5.67
C GLY A 138 -7.66 2.19 6.26
N LYS A 139 -7.33 1.77 7.48
CA LYS A 139 -6.12 2.19 8.19
C LYS A 139 -4.95 1.28 7.83
N VAL A 140 -3.75 1.82 7.89
CA VAL A 140 -2.52 1.04 7.75
C VAL A 140 -1.71 1.17 9.04
N ILE A 141 -1.17 0.05 9.53
CA ILE A 141 -0.14 0.01 10.57
C ILE A 141 1.08 -0.67 9.96
N LEU A 142 2.20 0.04 9.91
CA LEU A 142 3.47 -0.44 9.39
C LEU A 142 4.53 -0.42 10.47
N GLN A 143 5.32 -1.46 10.54
CA GLN A 143 6.48 -1.53 11.41
C GLN A 143 7.64 -2.24 10.72
N ASP A 144 8.84 -1.64 10.73
CA ASP A 144 10.04 -2.28 10.17
C ASP A 144 9.82 -2.69 8.70
N ALA A 145 9.55 -1.70 7.83
CA ALA A 145 9.25 -1.94 6.42
C ALA A 145 9.99 -0.95 5.52
N THR A 146 10.44 -1.42 4.36
CA THR A 146 11.04 -0.61 3.30
C THR A 146 10.17 -0.69 2.06
N VAL A 147 9.90 0.46 1.45
CA VAL A 147 9.26 0.55 0.15
C VAL A 147 10.12 1.36 -0.79
N SER A 148 10.47 0.83 -1.96
CA SER A 148 11.32 1.57 -2.88
C SER A 148 11.14 1.29 -4.36
N GLY A 149 11.46 2.28 -5.20
CA GLY A 149 11.53 2.07 -6.65
C GLY A 149 10.18 1.73 -7.30
N VAL A 150 9.06 2.07 -6.65
CA VAL A 150 7.73 1.85 -7.27
C VAL A 150 7.35 3.03 -8.16
N ALA A 151 6.61 2.74 -9.22
CA ALA A 151 6.29 3.74 -10.24
C ALA A 151 5.34 4.86 -9.74
N ASN A 152 4.53 4.56 -8.73
CA ASN A 152 3.53 5.47 -8.20
C ASN A 152 3.75 5.77 -6.70
N TRP A 153 2.76 5.53 -5.85
CA TRP A 153 2.87 5.72 -4.40
C TRP A 153 3.62 4.56 -3.75
N GLY A 154 4.66 4.90 -2.97
CA GLY A 154 5.32 3.95 -2.08
C GLY A 154 4.34 3.42 -1.04
N ILE A 155 3.79 4.31 -0.21
CA ILE A 155 2.85 3.94 0.85
C ILE A 155 1.59 4.79 0.75
N GLN A 156 0.42 4.16 0.61
CA GLN A 156 -0.87 4.82 0.59
C GLN A 156 -1.77 4.31 1.72
N ALA A 157 -2.34 5.24 2.49
CA ALA A 157 -3.35 4.93 3.50
C ALA A 157 -4.55 5.88 3.41
N TYR A 158 -5.76 5.32 3.35
CA TYR A 158 -6.97 6.15 3.24
C TYR A 158 -7.41 6.74 4.58
N ARG A 159 -7.63 5.93 5.62
CA ARG A 159 -8.17 6.38 6.94
C ARG A 159 -7.11 6.63 8.01
N GLY A 160 -5.85 6.69 7.62
CA GLY A 160 -4.73 7.00 8.50
C GLY A 160 -3.64 5.93 8.51
N LEU A 161 -2.44 6.36 8.88
CA LEU A 161 -1.23 5.55 8.91
C LEU A 161 -0.57 5.67 10.30
N ARG A 162 -0.24 4.53 10.90
CA ARG A 162 0.74 4.44 11.98
C ARG A 162 1.98 3.74 11.46
N ALA A 163 3.13 4.37 11.58
CA ALA A 163 4.39 3.82 11.04
C ALA A 163 5.52 3.92 12.07
N THR A 164 6.29 2.85 12.21
CA THR A 164 7.51 2.80 13.03
C THR A 164 8.64 2.18 12.24
N ASN A 165 9.80 2.84 12.15
CA ASN A 165 10.96 2.34 11.39
C ASN A 165 10.60 2.01 9.94
N VAL A 166 10.01 2.97 9.24
CA VAL A 166 9.56 2.79 7.86
C VAL A 166 10.39 3.67 6.92
N THR A 167 10.84 3.06 5.83
CA THR A 167 11.57 3.73 4.76
C THR A 167 10.74 3.72 3.48
N SER A 168 10.58 4.86 2.82
CA SER A 168 9.86 4.98 1.55
C SER A 168 10.62 5.88 0.57
N ASN A 169 11.44 5.27 -0.28
CA ASN A 169 12.43 6.00 -1.07
C ASN A 169 12.34 5.72 -2.57
N ASN A 170 12.78 6.65 -3.41
CA ASN A 170 12.84 6.43 -4.87
C ASN A 170 11.48 6.04 -5.49
N ASN A 171 10.38 6.61 -5.00
CA ASN A 171 9.03 6.43 -5.54
C ASN A 171 8.54 7.74 -6.18
N GLU A 172 7.35 7.76 -6.79
CA GLU A 172 6.75 9.03 -7.23
C GLU A 172 6.34 9.86 -6.00
N ILE A 173 5.51 9.28 -5.13
CA ILE A 173 5.20 9.81 -3.80
C ILE A 173 5.66 8.80 -2.77
N GLY A 174 6.41 9.24 -1.75
CA GLY A 174 6.85 8.36 -0.67
C GLY A 174 5.67 7.85 0.14
N ILE A 175 5.09 8.72 0.98
CA ILE A 175 3.96 8.39 1.85
C ILE A 175 2.79 9.31 1.54
N LEU A 176 1.62 8.73 1.29
CA LEU A 176 0.36 9.43 1.05
C LEU A 176 -0.72 8.99 2.04
N VAL A 177 -1.21 9.94 2.85
CA VAL A 177 -2.37 9.72 3.72
C VAL A 177 -3.50 10.63 3.28
N TYR A 178 -4.59 10.05 2.77
CA TYR A 178 -5.70 10.82 2.21
C TYR A 178 -6.58 11.44 3.29
N ASN A 179 -7.41 10.66 3.96
CA ASN A 179 -8.46 11.11 4.87
C ASN A 179 -8.25 10.54 6.29
N GLY A 180 -7.13 10.89 6.89
CA GLY A 180 -6.75 10.37 8.20
C GLY A 180 -5.48 10.96 8.78
N SER A 181 -5.15 10.58 10.00
CA SER A 181 -3.91 11.04 10.64
C SER A 181 -2.72 10.18 10.25
N PHE A 182 -1.55 10.80 10.12
CA PHE A 182 -0.27 10.12 10.06
C PHE A 182 0.45 10.25 11.40
N ILE A 183 0.77 9.11 12.01
CA ILE A 183 1.54 9.02 13.25
C ILE A 183 2.80 8.20 12.94
N GLY A 184 3.95 8.86 12.94
CA GLY A 184 5.23 8.25 12.52
C GLY A 184 6.33 8.36 13.58
N SER A 185 7.20 7.35 13.63
CA SER A 185 8.49 7.41 14.32
C SER A 185 9.55 6.64 13.55
N GLY A 186 10.78 7.17 13.45
CA GLY A 186 11.83 6.53 12.64
C GLY A 186 11.47 6.46 11.15
N ILE A 187 10.92 7.54 10.59
CA ILE A 187 10.46 7.59 9.20
C ILE A 187 11.53 8.19 8.30
N THR A 188 11.86 7.47 7.24
CA THR A 188 12.69 7.94 6.13
C THR A 188 11.84 7.99 4.87
N ALA A 189 11.74 9.16 4.23
CA ALA A 189 11.11 9.29 2.93
C ALA A 189 11.94 10.24 2.06
N ASN A 190 12.91 9.70 1.33
CA ASN A 190 13.87 10.47 0.55
C ASN A 190 13.88 10.04 -0.91
N ASP A 191 14.53 10.84 -1.76
CA ASP A 191 14.78 10.51 -3.16
C ASP A 191 13.52 10.17 -3.97
N ASN A 192 12.33 10.55 -3.47
CA ASN A 192 11.07 10.44 -4.19
C ASN A 192 11.00 11.57 -5.22
N ARG A 193 10.49 11.27 -6.43
CA ARG A 193 10.43 12.22 -7.55
C ARG A 193 9.54 13.41 -7.24
N GLY A 194 8.39 13.14 -6.62
CA GLY A 194 7.43 14.12 -6.14
C GLY A 194 7.61 14.43 -4.65
N THR A 195 6.60 14.06 -3.86
CA THR A 195 6.54 14.43 -2.43
C THR A 195 7.02 13.29 -1.54
N GLY A 196 7.84 13.59 -0.52
CA GLY A 196 8.27 12.60 0.47
C GLY A 196 7.12 12.11 1.36
N VAL A 197 6.40 13.03 2.01
CA VAL A 197 5.22 12.72 2.83
C VAL A 197 4.10 13.73 2.54
N LEU A 198 2.96 13.25 2.07
CA LEU A 198 1.75 14.03 1.78
C LEU A 198 0.59 13.56 2.68
N VAL A 199 -0.03 14.51 3.38
CA VAL A 199 -1.27 14.27 4.14
C VAL A 199 -2.35 15.21 3.61
N ALA A 200 -3.26 14.70 2.80
CA ALA A 200 -4.17 15.50 1.96
C ALA A 200 -5.38 16.06 2.74
N ALA A 201 -5.91 15.33 3.72
CA ALA A 201 -7.05 15.74 4.55
C ALA A 201 -6.91 15.15 5.96
N GLY A 202 -5.81 15.49 6.63
CA GLY A 202 -5.42 14.81 7.86
C GLY A 202 -4.50 15.62 8.75
N ARG A 203 -4.02 14.95 9.82
CA ARG A 203 -3.10 15.54 10.79
C ARG A 203 -1.80 14.76 10.83
N LEU A 204 -0.70 15.50 10.78
CA LEU A 204 0.64 15.00 11.08
C LEU A 204 0.85 15.04 12.60
N VAL A 205 1.20 13.90 13.19
CA VAL A 205 1.55 13.77 14.61
C VAL A 205 2.89 13.04 14.71
N SER A 206 3.95 13.76 15.05
CA SER A 206 5.24 13.15 15.36
C SER A 206 5.21 12.59 16.79
N SER A 207 5.71 11.37 16.98
CA SER A 207 5.91 10.82 18.33
C SER A 207 7.20 11.40 18.94
N PRO A 208 7.20 11.81 20.23
CA PRO A 208 8.39 12.37 20.90
C PRO A 208 9.49 11.34 21.21
N SER A 209 9.31 10.06 20.88
CA SER A 209 10.27 9.00 21.15
C SER A 209 11.43 8.97 20.13
N GLY A 210 12.40 9.87 20.27
CA GLY A 210 13.83 9.69 19.91
C GLY A 210 14.23 9.47 18.43
N GLY A 211 13.30 9.18 17.53
CA GLY A 211 13.58 8.99 16.12
C GLY A 211 13.75 10.32 15.41
N ARG A 212 14.97 10.66 15.02
CA ARG A 212 15.21 11.78 14.10
C ARG A 212 14.48 11.47 12.80
N CYS A 213 13.49 12.27 12.40
CA CYS A 213 13.17 12.41 10.97
C CYS A 213 14.34 13.16 10.33
N SER A 214 15.49 12.50 10.14
CA SER A 214 16.77 13.15 9.82
C SER A 214 16.89 13.61 8.37
N SER A 215 15.86 13.42 7.55
CA SER A 215 15.87 13.82 6.14
C SER A 215 14.46 13.98 5.59
N ILE A 216 13.71 14.98 6.08
CA ILE A 216 12.62 15.55 5.29
C ILE A 216 13.24 16.69 4.47
N ARG A 217 14.02 16.34 3.45
CA ARG A 217 14.44 17.31 2.43
C ARG A 217 13.27 17.40 1.44
N ARG A 218 12.50 18.50 1.57
CA ARG A 218 11.23 18.86 0.90
C ARG A 218 9.94 18.41 1.62
N ALA A 219 9.45 19.40 2.38
CA ALA A 219 8.07 19.77 2.74
C ALA A 219 7.24 18.84 3.66
N ILE A 220 6.98 19.38 4.85
CA ILE A 220 5.92 18.99 5.79
C ILE A 220 4.81 20.07 5.67
N THR A 221 3.58 19.67 5.30
CA THR A 221 2.30 20.44 5.27
C THR A 221 2.17 21.55 4.19
N VAL A 222 1.20 21.43 3.26
CA VAL A 222 -0.20 21.94 3.30
C VAL A 222 -0.30 23.43 2.90
N SER A 223 -1.02 23.68 1.79
CA SER A 223 -1.36 24.95 1.13
C SER A 223 -0.61 26.21 1.59
N GLY A 224 0.37 26.65 0.79
CA GLY A 224 0.87 28.04 0.82
C GLY A 224 2.39 28.24 0.63
N VAL A 225 2.80 28.47 -0.62
CA VAL A 225 3.92 29.34 -1.09
C VAL A 225 5.40 29.01 -0.74
N SER A 226 6.12 28.56 -1.78
CA SER A 226 7.44 28.98 -2.32
C SER A 226 8.63 29.35 -1.40
N ALA A 227 9.79 28.72 -1.62
CA ALA A 227 10.86 29.26 -2.47
C ALA A 227 12.15 28.43 -2.36
N ALA A 228 12.77 28.20 -3.51
CA ALA A 228 14.13 27.67 -3.63
C ALA A 228 15.16 28.65 -3.03
N ARG A 229 16.20 28.13 -2.37
CA ARG A 229 17.50 28.80 -2.31
C ARG A 229 18.62 27.78 -2.39
N THR A 230 19.29 27.80 -3.53
CA THR A 230 20.59 27.21 -3.81
C THR A 230 21.68 28.08 -3.18
N ASP A 231 22.46 27.53 -2.26
CA ASP A 231 23.75 28.11 -1.86
C ASP A 231 24.84 27.07 -2.16
N ARG A 232 25.57 27.27 -3.26
CA ARG A 232 27.04 27.13 -3.33
C ARG A 232 27.57 27.74 -4.64
N PRO A 233 28.74 28.40 -4.61
CA PRO A 233 29.28 29.16 -5.73
C PRO A 233 30.16 28.29 -6.62
N PHE A 234 30.02 28.38 -7.94
CA PHE A 234 31.06 27.94 -8.87
C PHE A 234 31.07 28.84 -10.12
N ALA A 235 32.22 29.52 -10.25
CA ALA A 235 32.94 29.99 -11.42
C ALA A 235 32.19 30.28 -12.76
N GLU A 236 32.21 31.56 -13.11
CA GLU A 236 32.64 32.17 -14.38
C GLU A 236 32.71 31.36 -15.69
N GLN A 237 32.00 31.91 -16.70
CA GLN A 237 32.26 32.04 -18.16
C GLN A 237 31.24 31.37 -19.10
N PRO A 238 31.07 31.86 -20.36
CA PRO A 238 30.56 33.17 -20.73
C PRO A 238 29.33 33.08 -21.68
N SER A 239 28.71 34.24 -21.86
CA SER A 239 27.55 34.60 -22.68
C SER A 239 27.52 34.10 -24.14
N TYR A 240 26.36 33.60 -24.58
CA TYR A 240 25.81 33.79 -25.93
C TYR A 240 24.30 34.12 -25.86
N PRO A 241 23.76 34.96 -26.77
CA PRO A 241 22.44 35.56 -26.64
C PRO A 241 21.38 34.87 -27.51
N GLY A 242 20.10 34.97 -27.12
CA GLY A 242 18.98 34.71 -28.02
C GLY A 242 17.71 34.18 -27.35
N THR A 243 16.89 35.11 -26.85
CA THR A 243 15.42 35.15 -27.00
C THR A 243 14.62 33.83 -26.91
N GLU A 244 13.79 33.65 -25.87
CA GLU A 244 12.38 34.08 -25.82
C GLU A 244 11.76 33.69 -24.47
N ALA A 245 11.02 34.62 -23.89
CA ALA A 245 10.27 34.45 -22.66
C ALA A 245 8.94 33.73 -22.96
N LEU A 246 8.76 32.54 -22.39
CA LEU A 246 7.45 31.90 -22.27
C LEU A 246 7.26 31.49 -20.81
N GLY A 247 6.20 32.05 -20.20
CA GLY A 247 5.82 31.81 -18.82
C GLY A 247 5.55 30.34 -18.56
N LEU A 248 6.02 29.86 -17.40
CA LEU A 248 5.82 28.50 -16.91
C LEU A 248 4.77 28.45 -15.79
N PRO A 249 4.06 27.32 -15.63
CA PRO A 249 2.60 27.29 -15.51
C PRO A 249 2.12 26.70 -14.18
N ARG A 250 0.82 26.85 -13.97
CA ARG A 250 0.01 26.33 -12.86
C ARG A 250 -0.16 24.79 -12.90
N HIS A 251 0.92 23.99 -12.83
CA HIS A 251 0.80 22.53 -13.02
C HIS A 251 0.69 21.65 -11.77
N ALA A 252 0.90 22.15 -10.55
CA ALA A 252 0.86 21.28 -9.36
C ALA A 252 -0.55 20.91 -8.86
N VAL A 253 -1.63 21.35 -9.53
CA VAL A 253 -3.03 21.08 -9.14
C VAL A 253 -3.73 20.15 -10.15
N HIS A 254 -3.07 19.75 -11.24
CA HIS A 254 -3.66 18.83 -12.23
C HIS A 254 -3.29 17.36 -12.00
N ASP A 255 -2.29 17.03 -11.16
CA ASP A 255 -1.93 15.63 -10.87
C ASP A 255 -2.93 14.91 -9.94
N LEU A 256 -3.99 15.58 -9.49
CA LEU A 256 -5.15 14.90 -8.89
C LEU A 256 -6.11 14.30 -9.92
N HIS A 257 -5.99 14.65 -11.21
CA HIS A 257 -6.76 14.02 -12.28
C HIS A 257 -6.18 12.68 -12.75
N ASP A 258 -4.93 12.33 -12.41
CA ASP A 258 -4.41 10.97 -12.66
C ASP A 258 -4.95 9.92 -11.67
N VAL A 259 -5.82 10.34 -10.74
CA VAL A 259 -6.73 9.42 -10.03
C VAL A 259 -7.74 8.80 -11.02
N GLU A 260 -7.94 9.35 -12.22
CA GLU A 260 -8.83 8.79 -13.23
C GLU A 260 -8.33 7.46 -13.84
N ARG A 261 -7.02 7.16 -13.76
CA ARG A 261 -6.54 5.80 -14.13
C ARG A 261 -6.87 4.76 -13.07
N LEU A 262 -7.01 5.20 -11.82
CA LEU A 262 -7.59 4.40 -10.74
C LEU A 262 -9.12 4.43 -10.76
N ASP A 263 -9.78 5.36 -11.46
CA ASP A 263 -11.21 5.24 -11.75
C ASP A 263 -11.47 4.00 -12.62
N LEU A 264 -10.55 3.46 -13.42
CA LEU A 264 -10.83 2.14 -14.04
C LEU A 264 -10.85 0.99 -13.02
N VAL A 265 -10.01 1.04 -12.00
CA VAL A 265 -9.99 0.03 -10.92
C VAL A 265 -11.10 0.29 -9.87
N LEU A 266 -11.49 1.54 -9.65
CA LEU A 266 -12.56 1.97 -8.74
C LEU A 266 -13.95 2.04 -9.40
N GLU A 267 -14.08 2.26 -10.71
CA GLU A 267 -15.33 2.20 -11.49
C GLU A 267 -15.79 0.76 -11.64
N VAL A 268 -14.85 -0.17 -11.89
CA VAL A 268 -15.14 -1.62 -11.82
C VAL A 268 -15.69 -1.99 -10.43
N LEU A 269 -15.22 -1.34 -9.35
CA LEU A 269 -15.72 -1.58 -7.99
C LEU A 269 -16.89 -0.67 -7.56
N ARG A 270 -17.33 0.30 -8.38
CA ARG A 270 -18.45 1.23 -8.06
C ARG A 270 -19.81 0.73 -8.52
N LEU A 271 -19.86 -0.24 -9.44
CA LEU A 271 -21.13 -0.71 -10.00
C LEU A 271 -22.01 -1.47 -8.99
N ASP A 272 -21.46 -1.99 -7.90
CA ASP A 272 -22.23 -2.80 -6.93
C ASP A 272 -22.76 -2.07 -5.68
N ALA A 273 -22.43 -0.79 -5.47
CA ALA A 273 -22.98 -0.05 -4.32
C ALA A 273 -24.40 0.52 -4.57
N VAL A 274 -24.97 0.36 -5.77
CA VAL A 274 -26.28 0.94 -6.16
C VAL A 274 -27.33 -0.13 -6.54
N GLY A 275 -26.96 -1.43 -6.48
CA GLY A 275 -27.81 -2.53 -6.99
C GLY A 275 -28.75 -3.22 -6.00
N GLU A 276 -28.60 -3.05 -4.68
CA GLU A 276 -29.43 -3.77 -3.68
C GLU A 276 -30.42 -2.86 -2.96
N HIS A 277 -31.37 -2.27 -3.70
CA HIS A 277 -32.68 -1.91 -3.15
C HIS A 277 -33.66 -1.63 -4.28
N ARG A 278 -34.36 -2.67 -4.77
CA ARG A 278 -35.77 -2.58 -5.17
C ARG A 278 -36.39 -3.96 -5.46
N HIS A 279 -37.50 -4.19 -4.76
CA HIS A 279 -38.60 -5.12 -5.07
C HIS A 279 -38.46 -6.60 -4.71
N ALA A 280 -38.55 -6.86 -3.41
CA ALA A 280 -39.56 -7.80 -2.92
C ALA A 280 -40.90 -7.03 -2.81
N GLU A 281 -41.79 -7.17 -3.80
CA GLU A 281 -43.24 -6.96 -3.65
C GLU A 281 -43.98 -7.39 -4.93
N ARG A 282 -45.10 -8.11 -4.71
CA ARG A 282 -46.07 -8.68 -5.68
C ARG A 282 -45.73 -10.12 -6.10
N ALA A 283 -46.39 -11.12 -5.51
CA ALA A 283 -47.77 -11.57 -5.78
C ALA A 283 -47.86 -12.31 -7.12
#